data_AF-A0A926C2N9-F1
#
_entry.id   AF-A0A926C2N9-F1
#
_cell.length_a   1.000
_cell.length_b   1.000
_cell.length_c   1.000
_cell.angle_alpha   90.00
_cell.angle_beta   90.00
_cell.angle_gamma   90.00
#
_symmetry.space_group_name_H-M   'P 1'
#
loop_
_entity.id
_entity.type
_entity.pdbx_description
1 polymer ?
#
loop_
_entity_poly.entity_id
_entity_poly.type
_entity_poly.pdbx_seq_one_letter_code
_entity_poly.pdbx_strand_id
1 'polypeptide(L)'
;MSTASFAQENKEQLVDRIEQSNVWMTGYMVEKLFTINLSPTMWSSVLGKPGENRGRDTFKRMAQSLVNFSDKAGYTSLDEKCGFGVQKDKALEWKPTCQQQIDGLSSKLSFKFDAPDVAKNPVSDGLILNYMGTIADFFGSRSTYIENGWRPKGEKLNIVLAPSDKVTAMKVAWSTDGQTVTVSGPASKELVGWSDFILAGLAKGGKK
;
A
#
# COMPACT_ATOMS: atom_id res chain seq x y z
N MET A 1 27.64 -0.15 -4.31
CA MET A 1 26.57 0.57 -3.61
C MET A 1 25.87 -0.41 -2.68
N SER A 2 25.60 -0.05 -1.43
CA SER A 2 24.82 -0.92 -0.55
C SER A 2 23.38 -0.99 -1.07
N THR A 3 22.72 -2.14 -0.94
CA THR A 3 21.33 -2.34 -1.38
C THR A 3 20.34 -1.38 -0.70
N ALA A 4 20.68 -0.89 0.49
CA ALA A 4 19.89 0.08 1.23
C ALA A 4 19.82 1.48 0.57
N SER A 5 20.91 1.96 -0.05
CA SER A 5 20.89 3.27 -0.71
C SER A 5 20.06 3.24 -2.00
N PHE A 6 20.15 2.14 -2.76
CA PHE A 6 19.41 1.96 -4.01
C PHE A 6 17.89 1.87 -3.81
N ALA A 7 17.42 1.19 -2.77
CA ALA A 7 15.99 1.10 -2.48
C ALA A 7 15.39 2.45 -2.06
N GLN A 8 16.17 3.25 -1.32
CA GLN A 8 15.76 4.58 -0.87
C GLN A 8 15.65 5.56 -2.05
N GLU A 9 16.67 5.62 -2.92
CA GLU A 9 16.66 6.47 -4.13
C GLU A 9 15.48 6.17 -5.06
N ASN A 10 15.15 4.88 -5.25
CA ASN A 10 14.01 4.50 -6.08
C ASN A 10 12.67 4.84 -5.43
N LYS A 11 12.57 4.75 -4.10
CA LYS A 11 11.37 5.18 -3.38
C LYS A 11 11.16 6.68 -3.52
N GLU A 12 12.21 7.50 -3.42
CA GLU A 12 12.14 8.95 -3.63
C GLU A 12 11.64 9.27 -5.06
N GLN A 13 12.20 8.61 -6.08
CA GLN A 13 11.71 8.75 -7.46
C GLN A 13 10.24 8.34 -7.62
N LEU A 14 9.79 7.28 -6.93
CA LEU A 14 8.40 6.86 -6.95
C LEU A 14 7.49 7.94 -6.33
N VAL A 15 7.89 8.49 -5.17
CA VAL A 15 7.18 9.58 -4.49
C VAL A 15 7.06 10.78 -5.43
N ASP A 16 8.15 11.27 -5.98
CA ASP A 16 8.18 12.42 -6.90
C ASP A 16 7.22 12.24 -8.07
N ARG A 17 7.24 11.05 -8.70
CA ARG A 17 6.36 10.73 -9.84
C ARG A 17 4.88 10.64 -9.44
N ILE A 18 4.57 10.21 -8.22
CA ILE A 18 3.20 10.23 -7.71
C ILE A 18 2.75 11.67 -7.47
N GLU A 19 3.59 12.51 -6.87
CA GLU A 19 3.26 13.91 -6.57
C GLU A 19 3.03 14.74 -7.83
N GLN A 20 3.84 14.53 -8.87
CA GLN A 20 3.67 15.16 -10.19
C GLN A 20 2.32 14.81 -10.84
N SER A 21 1.66 13.72 -10.44
CA SER A 21 0.33 13.33 -10.92
C SER A 21 -0.85 14.05 -10.21
N ASN A 22 -0.59 15.24 -9.64
CA ASN A 22 -1.50 16.13 -8.92
C ASN A 22 -1.95 15.68 -7.51
N VAL A 23 -1.25 14.75 -6.85
CA VAL A 23 -1.66 14.31 -5.50
C VAL A 23 -0.47 14.23 -4.55
N TRP A 24 0.04 15.39 -4.13
CA TRP A 24 1.13 15.52 -3.14
C TRP A 24 0.89 14.64 -1.91
N MET A 25 -0.32 14.67 -1.35
CA MET A 25 -0.69 13.87 -0.17
C MET A 25 -0.43 12.37 -0.37
N THR A 26 -0.70 11.82 -1.55
CA THR A 26 -0.49 10.40 -1.83
C THR A 26 0.99 10.04 -1.95
N GLY A 27 1.81 10.93 -2.53
CA GLY A 27 3.26 10.76 -2.53
C GLY A 27 3.81 10.76 -1.10
N TYR A 28 3.39 11.75 -0.29
CA TYR A 28 3.80 11.87 1.11
C TYR A 28 3.36 10.67 1.98
N MET A 29 2.17 10.11 1.74
CA MET A 29 1.74 8.85 2.36
C MET A 29 2.67 7.68 2.03
N VAL A 30 3.12 7.56 0.77
CA VAL A 30 4.11 6.55 0.38
C VAL A 30 5.45 6.81 1.06
N GLU A 31 5.88 8.07 1.13
CA GLU A 31 7.11 8.44 1.82
C GLU A 31 7.09 8.02 3.29
N LYS A 32 6.01 8.30 4.03
CA LYS A 32 5.97 8.11 5.48
C LYS A 32 5.55 6.71 5.92
N LEU A 33 4.62 6.07 5.22
CA LEU A 33 4.01 4.82 5.70
C LEU A 33 4.57 3.57 5.02
N PHE A 34 5.27 3.72 3.89
CA PHE A 34 5.67 2.57 3.07
C PHE A 34 7.13 2.21 3.29
N THR A 35 7.39 0.92 3.50
CA THR A 35 8.72 0.32 3.37
C THR A 35 8.73 -0.55 2.12
N ILE A 36 9.58 -0.26 1.15
CA ILE A 36 9.58 -0.92 -0.16
C ILE A 36 10.94 -1.59 -0.38
N ASN A 37 10.95 -2.91 -0.41
CA ASN A 37 12.12 -3.73 -0.67
C ASN A 37 11.83 -4.64 -1.86
N LEU A 38 12.32 -4.27 -3.04
CA LEU A 38 12.09 -4.97 -4.30
C LEU A 38 13.42 -5.27 -4.98
N SER A 39 13.44 -6.31 -5.81
CA SER A 39 14.59 -6.54 -6.69
C SER A 39 14.80 -5.35 -7.66
N PRO A 40 16.02 -5.14 -8.18
CA PRO A 40 16.29 -4.06 -9.15
C PRO A 40 15.39 -4.10 -10.39
N THR A 41 15.09 -5.30 -10.88
CA THR A 41 14.20 -5.49 -12.03
C THR A 41 12.75 -5.14 -11.73
N MET A 42 12.30 -5.33 -10.48
CA MET A 42 10.97 -4.89 -10.04
C MET A 42 10.88 -3.39 -9.82
N TRP A 43 11.92 -2.78 -9.26
CA TRP A 43 12.00 -1.31 -9.19
C TRP A 43 11.90 -0.65 -10.56
N SER A 44 12.60 -1.22 -11.56
CA SER A 44 12.52 -0.74 -12.95
C SER A 44 11.10 -0.84 -13.54
N SER A 45 10.30 -1.82 -13.11
CA SER A 45 8.90 -1.95 -13.51
C SER A 45 8.00 -0.94 -12.80
N VAL A 46 8.20 -0.77 -11.49
CA VAL A 46 7.44 0.19 -10.68
C VAL A 46 7.65 1.62 -11.15
N LEU A 47 8.90 1.95 -11.46
CA LEU A 47 9.34 3.23 -12.02
C LEU A 47 9.23 3.27 -13.55
N GLY A 48 8.36 2.46 -14.15
CA GLY A 48 8.19 2.34 -15.60
C GLY A 48 8.17 3.68 -16.35
N LYS A 49 8.42 3.63 -17.66
CA LYS A 49 8.42 4.83 -18.51
C LYS A 49 7.05 5.52 -18.49
N PRO A 50 6.96 6.82 -18.81
CA PRO A 50 5.68 7.49 -18.98
C PRO A 50 4.74 6.71 -19.91
N GLY A 51 3.60 6.24 -19.39
CA GLY A 51 2.65 5.39 -20.11
C GLY A 51 2.59 3.94 -19.60
N GLU A 52 3.64 3.44 -18.95
CA GLU A 52 3.70 2.13 -18.28
C GLU A 52 3.49 2.30 -16.77
N ASN A 53 2.39 2.99 -16.42
CA ASN A 53 2.21 3.53 -15.08
C ASN A 53 1.67 2.51 -14.06
N ARG A 54 1.49 1.24 -14.43
CA ARG A 54 0.76 0.26 -13.61
C ARG A 54 1.35 0.13 -12.20
N GLY A 55 2.68 0.00 -12.07
CA GLY A 55 3.32 -0.08 -10.75
C GLY A 55 3.08 1.17 -9.91
N ARG A 56 3.44 2.35 -10.44
CA ARG A 56 3.17 3.66 -9.81
C ARG A 56 1.71 3.83 -9.40
N ASP A 57 0.78 3.55 -10.30
CA ASP A 57 -0.66 3.73 -10.08
C ASP A 57 -1.19 2.73 -9.04
N THR A 58 -0.56 1.55 -8.92
CA THR A 58 -0.87 0.59 -7.84
C THR A 58 -0.42 1.13 -6.48
N PHE A 59 0.78 1.73 -6.39
CA PHE A 59 1.24 2.41 -5.16
C PHE A 59 0.35 3.60 -4.79
N LYS A 60 -0.01 4.42 -5.79
CA LYS A 60 -0.96 5.52 -5.63
C LYS A 60 -2.30 5.03 -5.08
N ARG A 61 -2.87 3.98 -5.68
CA ARG A 61 -4.14 3.37 -5.23
C ARG A 61 -4.05 2.82 -3.82
N MET A 62 -2.95 2.14 -3.47
CA MET A 62 -2.75 1.63 -2.11
C MET A 62 -2.71 2.77 -1.09
N ALA A 63 -1.92 3.81 -1.35
CA ALA A 63 -1.84 4.97 -0.45
C ALA A 63 -3.18 5.71 -0.32
N GLN A 64 -3.94 5.89 -1.41
CA GLN A 64 -5.30 6.43 -1.37
C GLN A 64 -6.26 5.55 -0.57
N SER A 65 -6.11 4.23 -0.67
CA SER A 65 -6.94 3.29 0.11
C SER A 65 -6.61 3.38 1.60
N LEU A 66 -5.34 3.59 1.95
CA LEU A 66 -4.94 3.83 3.34
C LEU A 66 -5.45 5.18 3.89
N VAL A 67 -5.52 6.23 3.07
CA VAL A 67 -6.19 7.50 3.44
C VAL A 67 -7.67 7.27 3.74
N ASN A 68 -8.37 6.59 2.83
CA ASN A 68 -9.79 6.28 3.01
C ASN A 68 -10.03 5.47 4.29
N PHE A 69 -9.20 4.47 4.53
CA PHE A 69 -9.26 3.69 5.76
C PHE A 69 -9.00 4.54 6.99
N SER A 70 -7.95 5.39 7.00
CA SER A 70 -7.61 6.19 8.17
C SER A 70 -8.69 7.21 8.52
N ASP A 71 -9.31 7.83 7.52
CA ASP A 71 -10.42 8.75 7.71
C ASP A 71 -11.67 8.03 8.24
N LYS A 72 -12.08 6.93 7.61
CA LYS A 72 -13.22 6.13 8.10
C LYS A 72 -12.95 5.60 9.51
N ALA A 73 -11.71 5.26 9.83
CA ALA A 73 -11.31 4.82 11.17
C ALA A 73 -11.24 5.95 12.22
N GLY A 74 -11.47 7.20 11.82
CA GLY A 74 -11.42 8.36 12.72
C GLY A 74 -9.99 8.71 13.15
N TYR A 75 -8.97 8.24 12.43
CA TYR A 75 -7.59 8.59 12.71
C TYR A 75 -7.22 9.95 12.12
N THR A 76 -7.85 10.32 11.01
CA THR A 76 -7.53 11.51 10.22
C THR A 76 -8.77 12.13 9.57
N SER A 77 -8.55 13.24 8.86
CA SER A 77 -9.54 13.93 8.02
C SER A 77 -8.88 14.35 6.70
N LEU A 78 -8.09 13.45 6.11
CA LEU A 78 -7.17 13.73 5.01
C LEU A 78 -7.89 13.94 3.68
N ASP A 79 -8.88 13.11 3.34
CA ASP A 79 -9.62 13.23 2.09
C ASP A 79 -10.43 14.54 2.03
N GLU A 80 -11.00 14.97 3.16
CA GLU A 80 -11.74 16.23 3.27
C GLU A 80 -10.83 17.46 3.06
N LYS A 81 -9.57 17.38 3.50
CA LYS A 81 -8.66 18.55 3.57
C LYS A 81 -7.62 18.61 2.46
N CYS A 82 -7.15 17.47 1.99
CA CYS A 82 -6.06 17.34 1.03
C CYS A 82 -6.32 16.24 -0.03
N GLY A 83 -7.52 15.67 -0.03
CA GLY A 83 -7.93 14.64 -0.96
C GLY A 83 -8.28 15.16 -2.35
N PHE A 84 -8.75 14.22 -3.18
CA PHE A 84 -9.16 14.52 -4.55
C PHE A 84 -10.42 15.41 -4.55
N GLY A 85 -10.35 16.55 -5.24
CA GLY A 85 -11.48 17.50 -5.35
C GLY A 85 -11.41 18.69 -4.40
N VAL A 86 -10.45 18.74 -3.47
CA VAL A 86 -10.18 19.94 -2.69
C VAL A 86 -9.57 21.01 -3.59
N GLN A 87 -10.07 22.25 -3.49
CA GLN A 87 -9.53 23.39 -4.24
C GLN A 87 -8.03 23.57 -3.94
N LYS A 88 -7.23 23.87 -4.97
CA LYS A 88 -5.76 23.96 -4.84
C LYS A 88 -5.30 24.90 -3.73
N ASP A 89 -5.89 26.09 -3.65
CA ASP A 89 -5.52 27.09 -2.63
C ASP A 89 -5.84 26.60 -1.21
N LYS A 90 -6.96 25.88 -1.05
CA LYS A 90 -7.34 25.25 0.23
C LYS A 90 -6.44 24.08 0.58
N ALA A 91 -6.08 23.24 -0.40
CA ALA A 91 -5.14 22.15 -0.18
C ALA A 91 -3.76 22.68 0.26
N LEU A 92 -3.32 23.84 -0.25
CA LEU A 92 -2.09 24.49 0.20
C LEU A 92 -2.20 25.00 1.64
N GLU A 93 -3.32 25.62 2.01
CA GLU A 93 -3.62 26.07 3.38
C GLU A 93 -3.62 24.90 4.38
N TRP A 94 -4.24 23.77 3.99
CA TRP A 94 -4.34 22.58 4.84
C TRP A 94 -3.10 21.69 4.83
N LYS A 95 -2.16 21.91 3.91
CA LYS A 95 -0.97 21.09 3.75
C LYS A 95 -0.24 20.83 5.07
N PRO A 96 0.03 21.82 5.94
CA PRO A 96 0.70 21.58 7.23
C PRO A 96 -0.12 20.68 8.16
N THR A 97 -1.45 20.82 8.16
CA THR A 97 -2.35 19.97 8.97
C THR A 97 -2.33 18.53 8.46
N CYS A 98 -2.39 18.35 7.14
CA CYS A 98 -2.32 17.02 6.52
C CYS A 98 -0.96 16.35 6.75
N GLN A 99 0.15 17.11 6.68
CA GLN A 99 1.48 16.61 7.03
C GLN A 99 1.50 16.07 8.46
N GLN A 100 1.05 16.87 9.43
CA GLN A 100 1.00 16.46 10.84
C GLN A 100 0.15 15.19 11.05
N GLN A 101 -0.99 15.08 10.37
CA GLN A 101 -1.83 13.88 10.43
C GLN A 101 -1.12 12.65 9.85
N ILE A 102 -0.45 12.78 8.70
CA ILE A 102 0.28 11.69 8.05
C ILE A 102 1.50 11.25 8.89
N ASP A 103 2.24 12.20 9.46
CA ASP A 103 3.37 11.90 10.34
C ASP A 103 2.89 11.12 11.58
N GLY A 104 1.76 11.53 12.17
CA GLY A 104 1.12 10.82 13.28
C GLY A 104 0.62 9.42 12.90
N LEU A 105 0.19 9.22 11.65
CA LEU A 105 -0.30 7.91 11.16
C LEU A 105 0.79 6.84 11.15
N SER A 106 2.06 7.19 10.97
CA SER A 106 3.17 6.21 10.96
C SER A 106 3.24 5.35 12.23
N SER A 107 2.75 5.87 13.35
CA SER A 107 2.67 5.15 14.62
C SER A 107 1.51 4.15 14.70
N LYS A 108 0.52 4.26 13.81
CA LYS A 108 -0.74 3.49 13.78
C LYS A 108 -0.87 2.58 12.56
N LEU A 109 -0.28 2.96 11.44
CA LEU A 109 -0.47 2.34 10.15
C LEU A 109 0.85 2.26 9.40
N SER A 110 1.19 1.07 8.89
CA SER A 110 2.34 0.90 8.01
C SER A 110 2.05 -0.12 6.92
N PHE A 111 2.72 0.04 5.78
CA PHE A 111 2.71 -0.92 4.69
C PHE A 111 4.15 -1.30 4.30
N LYS A 112 4.44 -2.59 4.26
CA LYS A 112 5.71 -3.13 3.79
C LYS A 112 5.48 -3.98 2.54
N PHE A 113 6.17 -3.67 1.45
CA PHE A 113 6.29 -4.55 0.30
C PHE A 113 7.70 -5.16 0.29
N ASP A 114 7.80 -6.46 0.54
CA ASP A 114 9.06 -7.18 0.71
C ASP A 114 9.19 -8.33 -0.30
N ALA A 115 9.79 -8.05 -1.45
CA ALA A 115 10.04 -9.01 -2.53
C ALA A 115 11.46 -8.84 -3.12
N PRO A 116 12.53 -8.92 -2.30
CA PRO A 116 13.90 -8.68 -2.75
C PRO A 116 14.39 -9.73 -3.77
N ASP A 117 13.92 -10.97 -3.62
CA ASP A 117 14.35 -12.11 -4.44
C ASP A 117 13.50 -12.32 -5.71
N VAL A 118 12.44 -11.52 -5.90
CA VAL A 118 11.50 -11.71 -7.02
C VAL A 118 11.98 -10.92 -8.24
N ALA A 119 12.36 -11.62 -9.30
CA ALA A 119 12.74 -10.99 -10.57
C ALA A 119 11.52 -10.61 -11.41
N LYS A 120 11.66 -9.56 -12.24
CA LYS A 120 10.67 -9.20 -13.26
C LYS A 120 10.54 -10.31 -14.28
N ASN A 121 9.31 -10.78 -14.47
CA ASN A 121 8.89 -11.52 -15.66
C ASN A 121 7.41 -11.18 -15.95
N PRO A 122 6.85 -11.57 -17.12
CA PRO A 122 5.48 -11.22 -17.49
C PRO A 122 4.41 -11.63 -16.47
N VAL A 123 4.65 -12.72 -15.73
CA VAL A 123 3.73 -13.21 -14.69
C VAL A 123 3.93 -12.44 -13.40
N SER A 124 5.18 -12.39 -12.89
CA SER A 124 5.47 -11.82 -11.58
C SER A 124 5.14 -10.35 -11.46
N ASP A 125 5.40 -9.57 -12.51
CA ASP A 125 5.11 -8.15 -12.55
C ASP A 125 3.61 -7.86 -12.37
N GLY A 126 2.75 -8.59 -13.09
CA GLY A 126 1.30 -8.42 -12.98
C GLY A 126 0.75 -8.98 -11.67
N LEU A 127 1.22 -10.15 -11.25
CA LEU A 127 0.66 -10.90 -10.14
C LEU A 127 0.90 -10.21 -8.79
N ILE A 128 2.13 -9.76 -8.51
CA ILE A 128 2.44 -9.12 -7.23
C ILE A 128 1.75 -7.75 -7.09
N LEU A 129 1.60 -7.01 -8.19
CA LEU A 129 0.84 -5.77 -8.22
C LEU A 129 -0.65 -6.03 -8.02
N ASN A 130 -1.18 -7.15 -8.54
CA ASN A 130 -2.56 -7.56 -8.30
C ASN A 130 -2.81 -7.96 -6.84
N TYR A 131 -1.85 -8.61 -6.17
CA TYR A 131 -1.94 -8.85 -4.72
C TYR A 131 -2.05 -7.52 -3.96
N MET A 132 -1.17 -6.56 -4.26
CA MET A 132 -1.22 -5.23 -3.65
C MET A 132 -2.52 -4.49 -3.97
N GLY A 133 -3.01 -4.58 -5.21
CA GLY A 133 -4.28 -4.01 -5.62
C GLY A 133 -5.47 -4.59 -4.86
N THR A 134 -5.46 -5.89 -4.58
CA THR A 134 -6.52 -6.55 -3.79
C THR A 134 -6.48 -6.13 -2.33
N ILE A 135 -5.29 -5.95 -1.76
CA ILE A 135 -5.14 -5.36 -0.42
C ILE A 135 -5.67 -3.92 -0.43
N ALA A 136 -5.32 -3.12 -1.44
CA ALA A 136 -5.83 -1.76 -1.59
C ALA A 136 -7.37 -1.75 -1.65
N ASP A 137 -7.98 -2.65 -2.41
CA ASP A 137 -9.43 -2.77 -2.51
C ASP A 137 -10.11 -3.14 -1.20
N PHE A 138 -9.46 -3.95 -0.36
CA PHE A 138 -9.96 -4.23 0.97
C PHE A 138 -10.02 -2.98 1.86
N PHE A 139 -9.06 -2.05 1.73
CA PHE A 139 -9.00 -0.81 2.54
C PHE A 139 -9.65 0.40 1.85
N GLY A 140 -9.99 0.28 0.58
CA GLY A 140 -10.47 1.38 -0.25
C GLY A 140 -11.89 1.86 0.07
N SER A 141 -12.28 2.96 -0.56
CA SER A 141 -13.55 3.64 -0.33
C SER A 141 -14.78 2.76 -0.56
N ARG A 142 -14.72 1.86 -1.55
CA ARG A 142 -15.80 0.92 -1.94
C ARG A 142 -15.77 -0.41 -1.19
N SER A 143 -14.90 -0.55 -0.20
CA SER A 143 -14.82 -1.77 0.59
C SER A 143 -16.03 -1.90 1.51
N THR A 144 -16.84 -2.92 1.26
CA THR A 144 -17.96 -3.28 2.14
C THR A 144 -17.48 -3.62 3.55
N TYR A 145 -16.24 -4.10 3.72
CA TYR A 145 -15.66 -4.36 5.04
C TYR A 145 -15.46 -3.06 5.82
N ILE A 146 -14.84 -2.06 5.20
CA ILE A 146 -14.57 -0.78 5.87
C ILE A 146 -15.86 0.00 6.09
N GLU A 147 -16.79 -0.03 5.13
CA GLU A 147 -18.14 0.55 5.26
C GLU A 147 -18.92 -0.07 6.43
N ASN A 148 -18.83 -1.39 6.61
CA ASN A 148 -19.47 -2.09 7.72
C ASN A 148 -18.68 -2.00 9.05
N GLY A 149 -17.74 -1.06 9.18
CA GLY A 149 -17.06 -0.76 10.44
C GLY A 149 -15.87 -1.64 10.77
N TRP A 150 -15.34 -2.45 9.83
CA TRP A 150 -14.15 -3.27 10.09
C TRP A 150 -12.98 -2.42 10.62
N ARG A 151 -12.40 -2.81 11.75
CA ARG A 151 -11.18 -2.20 12.32
C ARG A 151 -10.21 -3.29 12.77
N PRO A 152 -8.89 -3.06 12.73
CA PRO A 152 -7.93 -4.05 13.23
C PRO A 152 -8.20 -4.38 14.70
N LYS A 153 -7.95 -5.64 15.08
CA LYS A 153 -8.04 -6.06 16.48
C LYS A 153 -7.00 -5.40 17.37
N GLY A 154 -5.80 -5.16 16.84
CA GLY A 154 -4.76 -4.41 17.53
C GLY A 154 -5.01 -2.90 17.51
N GLU A 155 -4.17 -2.17 18.25
CA GLU A 155 -4.16 -0.69 18.25
C GLU A 155 -3.49 -0.10 17.00
N LYS A 156 -2.75 -0.94 16.27
CA LYS A 156 -2.01 -0.61 15.06
C LYS A 156 -2.36 -1.60 13.95
N LEU A 157 -2.06 -1.21 12.72
CA LEU A 157 -2.17 -2.04 11.53
C LEU A 157 -0.88 -1.97 10.71
N ASN A 158 -0.11 -3.04 10.74
CA ASN A 158 1.07 -3.23 9.91
C ASN A 158 0.73 -4.26 8.83
N ILE A 159 0.77 -3.86 7.57
CA ILE A 159 0.46 -4.73 6.44
C ILE A 159 1.78 -5.10 5.77
N VAL A 160 2.07 -6.39 5.66
CA VAL A 160 3.27 -6.91 4.98
C VAL A 160 2.82 -7.72 3.78
N LEU A 161 3.18 -7.27 2.58
CA LEU A 161 3.07 -8.03 1.34
C LEU A 161 4.45 -8.64 1.02
N ALA A 162 4.55 -9.96 1.09
CA ALA A 162 5.79 -10.71 0.92
C ALA A 162 5.65 -11.86 -0.09
N PRO A 163 5.47 -11.56 -1.39
CA PRO A 163 5.46 -12.59 -2.42
C PRO A 163 6.86 -13.16 -2.63
N SER A 164 6.95 -14.44 -2.94
CA SER A 164 8.24 -15.12 -3.17
C SER A 164 8.06 -16.30 -4.10
N ASP A 165 9.07 -16.58 -4.93
CA ASP A 165 9.12 -17.80 -5.76
C ASP A 165 9.29 -19.08 -4.94
N LYS A 166 9.68 -18.97 -3.66
CA LYS A 166 9.80 -20.11 -2.73
C LYS A 166 8.46 -20.52 -2.11
N VAL A 167 7.44 -19.67 -2.22
CA VAL A 167 6.11 -19.90 -1.64
C VAL A 167 5.23 -20.57 -2.68
N THR A 168 4.55 -21.66 -2.30
CA THR A 168 3.72 -22.47 -3.21
C THR A 168 2.22 -22.27 -3.03
N ALA A 169 1.81 -21.55 -1.98
CA ALA A 169 0.41 -21.34 -1.62
C ALA A 169 0.17 -19.91 -1.12
N MET A 170 -1.05 -19.38 -1.31
CA MET A 170 -1.45 -18.14 -0.66
C MET A 170 -1.59 -18.33 0.85
N LYS A 171 -1.04 -17.40 1.63
CA LYS A 171 -1.17 -17.37 3.08
C LYS A 171 -1.35 -15.94 3.56
N VAL A 172 -2.40 -15.74 4.35
CA VAL A 172 -2.63 -14.51 5.11
C VAL A 172 -2.56 -14.85 6.59
N ALA A 173 -1.55 -14.35 7.29
CA ALA A 173 -1.32 -14.62 8.69
C ALA A 173 -1.40 -13.33 9.50
N TRP A 174 -2.18 -13.36 10.58
CA TRP A 174 -2.21 -12.29 11.57
C TRP A 174 -1.29 -12.64 12.74
N SER A 175 -0.58 -11.65 13.25
CA SER A 175 0.11 -11.77 14.54
C SER A 175 -0.90 -11.97 15.67
N THR A 176 -0.45 -12.59 16.76
CA THR A 176 -1.30 -12.90 17.92
C THR A 176 -1.97 -11.67 18.52
N ASP A 177 -1.27 -10.53 18.52
CA ASP A 177 -1.79 -9.25 19.00
C ASP A 177 -2.73 -8.54 18.00
N GLY A 178 -2.95 -9.14 16.82
CA GLY A 178 -3.80 -8.59 15.77
C GLY A 178 -3.29 -7.29 15.16
N GLN A 179 -2.03 -6.92 15.37
CA GLN A 179 -1.45 -5.68 14.85
C GLN A 179 -0.81 -5.81 13.48
N THR A 180 -0.36 -7.01 13.10
CA THR A 180 0.36 -7.25 11.86
C THR A 180 -0.33 -8.31 11.03
N VAL A 181 -0.52 -8.04 9.75
CA VAL A 181 -0.96 -9.02 8.76
C VAL A 181 0.13 -9.21 7.72
N THR A 182 0.49 -10.47 7.48
CA THR A 182 1.41 -10.85 6.40
C THR A 182 0.65 -11.61 5.33
N VAL A 183 0.59 -11.02 4.13
CA VAL A 183 0.11 -11.63 2.90
C VAL A 183 1.33 -12.15 2.14
N SER A 184 1.40 -13.46 1.97
CA SER A 184 2.46 -14.14 1.22
C SER A 184 1.85 -15.05 0.17
N GLY A 185 2.55 -15.23 -0.94
CA GLY A 185 2.08 -16.01 -2.07
C GLY A 185 3.17 -16.25 -3.10
N PRO A 186 2.97 -17.20 -4.04
CA PRO A 186 3.86 -17.38 -5.16
C PRO A 186 3.96 -16.10 -5.99
N ALA A 187 5.18 -15.72 -6.34
CA ALA A 187 5.42 -14.55 -7.18
C ALA A 187 5.34 -14.88 -8.68
N SER A 188 5.65 -16.11 -9.10
CA SER A 188 5.72 -16.50 -10.53
C SER A 188 4.64 -17.48 -10.98
N LYS A 189 3.68 -17.82 -10.11
CA LYS A 189 2.61 -18.76 -10.42
C LYS A 189 1.28 -18.27 -9.87
N GLU A 190 0.32 -18.02 -10.74
CA GLU A 190 -1.03 -17.67 -10.33
C GLU A 190 -1.74 -18.87 -9.68
N LEU A 191 -2.45 -18.62 -8.58
CA LEU A 191 -3.26 -19.61 -7.87
C LEU A 191 -4.74 -19.26 -8.03
N VAL A 192 -5.57 -20.23 -8.41
CA VAL A 192 -7.01 -20.01 -8.54
C VAL A 192 -7.58 -19.50 -7.20
N GLY A 193 -8.37 -18.42 -7.26
CA GLY A 193 -9.01 -17.83 -6.07
C GLY A 193 -8.08 -17.05 -5.15
N TRP A 194 -6.86 -16.70 -5.60
CA TRP A 194 -5.89 -15.99 -4.76
C TRP A 194 -6.46 -14.69 -4.14
N SER A 195 -7.33 -13.97 -4.87
CA SER A 195 -7.96 -12.74 -4.40
C SER A 195 -8.89 -12.99 -3.20
N ASP A 196 -9.73 -14.01 -3.29
CA ASP A 196 -10.68 -14.38 -2.24
C ASP A 196 -9.94 -14.83 -0.98
N PHE A 197 -8.82 -15.55 -1.14
CA PHE A 197 -7.94 -15.90 -0.03
C PHE A 197 -7.37 -14.66 0.68
N ILE A 198 -6.94 -13.64 -0.09
CA ILE A 198 -6.47 -12.38 0.50
C ILE A 198 -7.60 -11.70 1.27
N LEU A 199 -8.75 -11.49 0.64
CA LEU A 199 -9.88 -10.77 1.23
C LEU A 199 -10.41 -11.48 2.49
N ALA A 200 -10.64 -12.80 2.43
CA ALA A 200 -11.08 -13.59 3.58
C ALA A 200 -10.03 -13.61 4.69
N GLY A 201 -8.75 -13.61 4.35
CA GLY A 201 -7.64 -13.54 5.29
C GLY A 201 -7.58 -12.20 6.02
N LEU A 202 -7.70 -11.08 5.30
CA LEU A 202 -7.74 -9.73 5.88
C LEU A 202 -8.94 -9.56 6.81
N ALA A 203 -10.13 -10.03 6.38
CA ALA A 203 -11.36 -9.94 7.16
C ALA A 203 -11.23 -10.52 8.58
N LYS A 204 -10.47 -11.62 8.77
CA LYS A 204 -10.27 -12.29 10.07
C LYS A 204 -9.58 -11.42 11.14
N GLY A 205 -8.80 -10.43 10.72
CA GLY A 205 -8.12 -9.50 11.63
C GLY A 205 -9.02 -8.40 12.19
N GLY A 206 -10.27 -8.34 11.75
CA GLY A 206 -11.22 -7.30 12.13
C GLY A 206 -11.92 -7.54 13.45
N LYS A 207 -12.17 -6.46 14.19
CA LYS A 207 -13.30 -6.36 15.11
C LYS A 207 -14.56 -6.02 14.29
N LYS A 208 -15.70 -6.57 14.72
CA LYS A 208 -17.03 -6.11 14.31
C LYS A 208 -17.48 -5.01 15.26
#